data_AF-A0A224XV62-F1
#
_entry.id   AF-A0A224XV62-F1
#
_cell.length_a   1.000
_cell.length_b   1.000
_cell.length_c   1.000
_cell.angle_alpha   90.00
_cell.angle_beta   90.00
_cell.angle_gamma   90.00
#
_symmetry.space_group_name_H-M   'P 1'
#
loop_
_entity.id
_entity.type
_entity.pdbx_description
1 polymer ?
#
loop_
_entity_poly.entity_id
_entity_poly.type
_entity_poly.pdbx_seq_one_letter_code
_entity_poly.pdbx_strand_id
1 'polypeptide(L)'
;QNENPDNTHRYIQHIDVLIREFQTRFKMFKDDRISVLMQLFSSPFNIDIDKVPGDFQMELIEMQNNTELKNAFFMLSLESFYKSYVNPENFPLLMKNSKQMMAMIGSTYICEQLFSSMKFVKNEYRSRLGDERLESCLRVSISSIPVDLDHLVSKKQSQSSH
;
A
#
# COMPACT_ATOMS: atom_id res chain seq x y z
N GLN A 1 -25.83 -24.12 -23.36
CA GLN A 1 -25.58 -22.90 -22.59
C GLN A 1 -26.84 -22.62 -21.77
N ASN A 2 -26.85 -23.00 -20.50
CA ASN A 2 -27.93 -22.66 -19.57
C ASN A 2 -27.31 -21.76 -18.50
N GLU A 3 -27.33 -20.45 -18.70
CA GLU A 3 -27.10 -19.53 -17.60
C GLU A 3 -28.32 -19.60 -16.69
N ASN A 4 -28.13 -20.24 -15.52
CA ASN A 4 -29.17 -20.31 -14.51
C ASN A 4 -29.34 -18.90 -13.92
N PRO A 5 -30.47 -18.20 -14.13
CA PRO A 5 -30.64 -16.78 -13.78
C PRO A 5 -30.42 -16.48 -12.29
N ASP A 6 -30.58 -17.49 -11.43
CA ASP A 6 -30.32 -17.45 -9.99
C ASP A 6 -28.83 -17.25 -9.64
N ASN A 7 -27.92 -17.84 -10.43
CA ASN A 7 -26.47 -17.65 -10.24
C ASN A 7 -26.05 -16.23 -10.64
N THR A 8 -26.59 -15.70 -11.72
CA THR A 8 -26.28 -14.34 -12.20
C THR A 8 -26.67 -13.30 -11.15
N HIS A 9 -27.84 -13.44 -10.53
CA HIS A 9 -28.29 -12.53 -9.48
C HIS A 9 -27.40 -12.58 -8.23
N ARG A 10 -26.94 -13.78 -7.83
CA ARG A 10 -25.98 -13.97 -6.73
C ARG A 10 -24.64 -13.28 -6.99
N TYR A 11 -24.07 -13.42 -8.19
CA TYR A 11 -22.78 -12.78 -8.51
C TYR A 11 -22.89 -11.25 -8.57
N ILE A 12 -24.01 -10.71 -9.05
CA ILE A 12 -24.28 -9.25 -9.04
C ILE A 12 -24.21 -8.70 -7.61
N GLN A 13 -24.87 -9.36 -6.66
CA GLN A 13 -24.84 -8.94 -5.25
C GLN A 13 -23.42 -8.94 -4.66
N HIS A 14 -22.61 -9.96 -4.97
CA HIS A 14 -21.22 -10.01 -4.52
C HIS A 14 -20.35 -8.93 -5.16
N ILE A 15 -20.57 -8.61 -6.44
CA ILE A 15 -19.87 -7.52 -7.13
C ILE A 15 -20.25 -6.17 -6.50
N ASP A 16 -21.51 -5.95 -6.17
CA ASP A 16 -21.95 -4.71 -5.52
C ASP A 16 -21.32 -4.52 -4.14
N VAL A 17 -21.20 -5.60 -3.36
CA VAL A 17 -20.48 -5.58 -2.08
C VAL A 17 -19.00 -5.24 -2.31
N LEU A 18 -18.34 -5.88 -3.27
CA LEU A 18 -16.92 -5.60 -3.58
C LEU A 18 -16.71 -4.15 -4.00
N ILE A 19 -17.58 -3.62 -4.86
CA ILE A 19 -17.52 -2.21 -5.30
C ILE A 19 -17.68 -1.28 -4.10
N ARG A 20 -18.65 -1.55 -3.21
CA ARG A 20 -18.89 -0.72 -2.03
C ARG A 20 -17.74 -0.76 -1.04
N GLU A 21 -17.18 -1.94 -0.77
CA GLU A 21 -16.02 -2.10 0.10
C GLU A 21 -14.80 -1.38 -0.48
N PHE A 22 -14.56 -1.51 -1.79
CA PHE A 22 -13.51 -0.77 -2.48
C PHE A 22 -13.73 0.75 -2.36
N GLN A 23 -14.90 1.24 -2.72
CA GLN A 23 -15.22 2.67 -2.60
C GLN A 23 -15.07 3.20 -1.17
N THR A 24 -15.46 2.41 -0.16
CA THR A 24 -15.34 2.76 1.26
C THR A 24 -13.88 2.81 1.67
N ARG A 25 -13.09 1.78 1.32
CA ARG A 25 -11.66 1.68 1.61
C ARG A 25 -10.87 2.85 1.01
N PHE A 26 -11.20 3.24 -0.22
CA PHE A 26 -10.51 4.31 -0.96
C PHE A 26 -11.20 5.68 -0.85
N LYS A 27 -12.25 5.81 -0.03
CA LYS A 27 -12.99 7.08 0.14
C LYS A 27 -12.07 8.22 0.59
N MET A 28 -11.09 7.91 1.43
CA MET A 28 -10.12 8.87 1.95
C MET A 28 -9.29 9.56 0.87
N PHE A 29 -9.04 8.91 -0.28
CA PHE A 29 -8.29 9.54 -1.39
C PHE A 29 -9.10 10.59 -2.15
N LYS A 30 -10.42 10.65 -1.91
CA LYS A 30 -11.30 11.68 -2.45
C LYS A 30 -11.40 12.90 -1.53
N ASP A 31 -10.74 12.86 -0.37
CA ASP A 31 -10.70 13.98 0.57
C ASP A 31 -9.67 15.01 0.09
N ASP A 32 -10.12 16.24 -0.15
CA ASP A 32 -9.27 17.35 -0.59
C ASP A 32 -8.10 17.59 0.37
N ARG A 33 -8.31 17.35 1.68
CA ARG A 33 -7.25 17.47 2.68
C ARG A 33 -6.15 16.43 2.44
N ILE A 34 -6.53 15.20 2.10
CA ILE A 34 -5.55 14.14 1.80
C ILE A 34 -4.79 14.48 0.52
N SER A 35 -5.45 15.07 -0.48
CA SER A 35 -4.81 15.55 -1.70
C SER A 35 -3.73 16.60 -1.41
N VAL A 36 -4.05 17.60 -0.57
CA VAL A 36 -3.08 18.63 -0.14
C VAL A 36 -1.93 18.01 0.65
N LEU A 37 -2.21 17.10 1.60
CA LEU A 37 -1.18 16.43 2.39
C LEU A 37 -0.28 15.52 1.54
N MET A 38 -0.84 14.90 0.51
CA MET A 38 -0.09 14.11 -0.47
C MET A 38 0.81 15.01 -1.32
N GLN A 39 0.32 16.16 -1.78
CA GLN A 39 1.16 17.14 -2.50
C GLN A 39 2.26 17.71 -1.61
N LEU A 40 1.97 18.00 -0.34
CA LEU A 40 2.94 18.43 0.65
C LEU A 40 4.03 17.38 0.87
N PHE A 41 3.66 16.09 0.83
CA PHE A 41 4.60 14.98 0.89
C PHE A 41 5.42 14.82 -0.39
N SER A 42 4.79 14.86 -1.57
CA SER A 42 5.45 14.55 -2.83
C SER A 42 6.19 15.74 -3.47
N SER A 43 5.89 16.96 -3.06
CA SER A 43 6.43 18.20 -3.65
C SER A 43 6.44 19.37 -2.66
N PRO A 44 7.08 19.23 -1.47
CA PRO A 44 7.10 20.27 -0.45
C PRO A 44 7.72 21.59 -0.93
N PHE A 45 8.59 21.57 -1.95
CA PHE A 45 9.24 22.78 -2.48
C PHE A 45 8.44 23.54 -3.54
N ASN A 46 7.34 22.97 -4.03
CA ASN A 46 6.54 23.54 -5.12
C ASN A 46 5.07 23.80 -4.72
N ILE A 47 4.68 23.40 -3.51
CA ILE A 47 3.32 23.62 -3.00
C ILE A 47 3.19 25.05 -2.45
N ASP A 48 2.02 25.63 -2.70
CA ASP A 48 1.63 26.93 -2.18
C ASP A 48 1.35 26.85 -0.67
N ILE A 49 2.01 27.70 0.11
CA ILE A 49 1.91 27.75 1.58
C ILE A 49 0.48 28.08 2.01
N ASP A 50 -0.25 28.88 1.24
CA ASP A 50 -1.62 29.28 1.59
C ASP A 50 -2.63 28.13 1.45
N LYS A 51 -2.25 27.06 0.73
CA LYS A 51 -3.09 25.88 0.52
C LYS A 51 -2.90 24.80 1.57
N VAL A 52 -1.82 24.85 2.37
CA VAL A 52 -1.56 23.86 3.41
C VAL A 52 -2.24 24.24 4.73
N PRO A 53 -2.61 23.27 5.58
CA PRO A 53 -3.19 23.58 6.88
C PRO A 53 -2.24 24.43 7.72
N GLY A 54 -2.79 25.38 8.48
CA GLY A 54 -2.00 26.38 9.24
C GLY A 54 -0.88 25.80 10.08
N ASP A 55 -1.12 24.66 10.74
CA ASP A 55 -0.14 23.97 11.58
C ASP A 55 1.15 23.59 10.81
N PHE A 56 1.06 23.35 9.50
CA PHE A 56 2.20 22.97 8.65
C PHE A 56 2.93 24.17 8.05
N GLN A 57 2.34 25.37 8.04
CA GLN A 57 2.86 26.51 7.28
C GLN A 57 4.25 26.92 7.77
N MET A 58 4.48 26.94 9.09
CA MET A 58 5.79 27.31 9.66
C MET A 58 6.89 26.32 9.26
N GLU A 59 6.66 25.01 9.45
CA GLU A 59 7.61 23.97 9.04
C GLU A 59 7.88 24.00 7.53
N LEU A 60 6.83 24.24 6.73
CA LEU A 60 6.95 24.32 5.28
C LEU A 60 7.77 25.53 4.84
N ILE A 61 7.55 26.71 5.44
CA ILE A 61 8.33 27.92 5.17
C ILE A 61 9.80 27.68 5.48
N GLU A 62 10.11 27.10 6.64
CA GLU A 62 11.48 26.78 7.03
C GLU A 62 12.13 25.78 6.07
N MET A 63 11.38 24.74 5.67
CA MET A 63 11.86 23.76 4.69
C MET A 63 12.12 24.40 3.32
N GLN A 64 11.17 25.19 2.79
CA GLN A 64 11.29 25.82 1.46
C GLN A 64 12.44 26.83 1.38
N ASN A 65 12.76 27.49 2.49
CA ASN A 65 13.89 28.41 2.59
C ASN A 65 15.25 27.72 2.79
N ASN A 66 15.26 26.39 2.99
CA ASN A 66 16.49 25.63 3.17
C ASN A 66 16.99 25.07 1.82
N THR A 67 18.02 25.72 1.27
CA THR A 67 18.65 25.32 0.00
C THR A 67 19.26 23.92 0.04
N GLU A 68 19.80 23.49 1.17
CA GLU A 68 20.39 22.16 1.32
C GLU A 68 19.32 21.07 1.24
N LEU A 69 18.21 21.25 1.97
CA LEU A 69 17.06 20.34 1.89
C LEU A 69 16.46 20.33 0.47
N LYS A 70 16.39 21.49 -0.18
CA LYS A 70 15.90 21.58 -1.56
C LYS A 70 16.77 20.78 -2.53
N ASN A 71 18.09 20.93 -2.44
CA ASN A 71 19.02 20.17 -3.28
C ASN A 71 18.94 18.68 -3.00
N ALA A 72 18.92 18.28 -1.72
CA ALA A 72 18.78 16.88 -1.31
C ALA A 72 17.48 16.25 -1.86
N PHE A 73 16.37 16.98 -1.82
CA PHE A 73 15.09 16.52 -2.35
C PHE A 73 15.15 16.19 -3.85
N PHE A 74 15.81 17.01 -4.66
CA PHE A 74 15.92 16.77 -6.11
C PHE A 74 16.97 15.72 -6.49
N MET A 75 17.90 15.38 -5.58
CA MET A 75 18.95 14.39 -5.83
C MET A 75 18.58 12.98 -5.33
N LEU A 76 17.64 12.87 -4.40
CA LEU A 76 17.35 11.62 -3.68
C LEU A 76 15.95 11.09 -3.99
N SER A 77 15.73 9.83 -3.65
CA SER A 77 14.37 9.29 -3.57
C SER A 77 13.61 9.95 -2.41
N LEU A 78 12.28 9.94 -2.49
CA LEU A 78 11.41 10.51 -1.46
C LEU A 78 11.63 9.83 -0.10
N GLU A 79 11.84 8.51 -0.10
CA GLU A 79 12.17 7.74 1.11
C GLU A 79 13.50 8.21 1.72
N SER A 80 14.56 8.28 0.91
CA SER A 80 15.89 8.68 1.39
C SER A 80 15.92 10.13 1.87
N PHE A 81 15.20 11.03 1.21
CA PHE A 81 15.07 12.42 1.64
C PHE A 81 14.45 12.52 3.04
N TYR A 82 13.24 11.97 3.24
CA TYR A 82 12.57 12.05 4.54
C TYR A 82 13.31 11.29 5.63
N LYS A 83 13.96 10.17 5.31
CA LYS A 83 14.70 9.37 6.29
C LYS A 83 16.00 10.02 6.74
N SER A 84 16.73 10.66 5.84
CA SER A 84 18.12 11.08 6.10
C SER A 84 18.30 12.59 6.28
N TYR A 85 17.39 13.42 5.76
CA TYR A 85 17.56 14.88 5.74
C TYR A 85 16.51 15.63 6.55
N VAL A 86 15.32 15.07 6.75
CA VAL A 86 14.25 15.72 7.52
C VAL A 86 14.39 15.35 8.99
N ASN A 87 14.90 16.27 9.82
CA ASN A 87 15.02 16.08 11.26
C ASN A 87 13.63 16.17 11.94
N PRO A 88 13.15 15.14 12.66
CA PRO A 88 11.87 15.18 13.39
C PRO A 88 11.79 16.27 14.47
N GLU A 89 12.91 16.76 15.00
CA GLU A 89 12.91 17.84 15.99
C GLU A 89 12.56 19.20 15.37
N ASN A 90 12.98 19.42 14.12
CA ASN A 90 12.73 20.65 13.38
C ASN A 90 11.43 20.57 12.56
N PHE A 91 11.08 19.38 12.06
CA PHE A 91 9.95 19.17 11.15
C PHE A 91 9.02 18.02 11.63
N PRO A 92 8.48 18.09 12.87
CA PRO A 92 7.70 16.99 13.43
C PRO A 92 6.42 16.69 12.65
N LEU A 93 5.71 17.71 12.15
CA LEU A 93 4.47 17.52 11.40
C LEU A 93 4.73 17.00 10.00
N LEU A 94 5.71 17.54 9.29
CA LEU A 94 6.10 17.06 7.96
C LEU A 94 6.60 15.60 8.02
N MET A 95 7.37 15.24 9.05
CA MET A 95 7.79 13.86 9.29
C MET A 95 6.60 12.95 9.62
N LYS A 96 5.63 13.42 10.42
CA LYS A 96 4.41 12.66 10.70
C LYS A 96 3.60 12.42 9.43
N ASN A 97 3.44 13.45 8.59
CA ASN A 97 2.76 13.34 7.30
C ASN A 97 3.48 12.37 6.37
N SER A 98 4.81 12.43 6.28
CA SER A 98 5.58 11.53 5.41
C SER A 98 5.38 10.06 5.77
N LYS A 99 5.41 9.73 7.06
CA LYS A 99 5.13 8.37 7.56
C LYS A 99 3.71 7.93 7.21
N GLN A 100 2.72 8.80 7.37
CA GLN A 100 1.33 8.50 7.03
C GLN A 100 1.16 8.26 5.52
N MET A 101 1.75 9.10 4.67
CA MET A 101 1.66 8.94 3.21
C MET A 101 2.41 7.70 2.72
N MET A 102 3.62 7.44 3.23
CA MET A 102 4.37 6.21 2.91
C MET A 102 3.60 4.95 3.31
N ALA A 103 3.01 4.92 4.51
CA ALA A 103 2.20 3.80 4.96
C ALA A 103 0.94 3.60 4.10
N MET A 104 0.31 4.71 3.68
CA MET A 104 -0.86 4.68 2.81
C MET A 104 -0.52 4.07 1.44
N ILE A 105 0.54 4.56 0.79
CA ILE A 105 1.02 4.05 -0.51
C ILE A 105 1.50 2.60 -0.39
N GLY A 106 2.18 2.25 0.70
CA GLY A 106 2.61 0.87 0.95
C GLY A 106 1.41 -0.08 1.07
N SER A 107 0.34 0.35 1.74
CA SER A 107 -0.87 -0.47 1.90
C SER A 107 -1.60 -0.69 0.57
N THR A 108 -1.62 0.30 -0.34
CA THR A 108 -2.22 0.13 -1.66
C THR A 108 -1.41 -0.84 -2.51
N TYR A 109 -0.08 -0.75 -2.47
CA TYR A 109 0.79 -1.69 -3.16
C TYR A 109 0.58 -3.13 -2.67
N ILE A 110 0.54 -3.35 -1.34
CA ILE A 110 0.30 -4.69 -0.79
C ILE A 110 -1.08 -5.24 -1.22
N CYS A 111 -2.11 -4.39 -1.27
CA CYS A 111 -3.43 -4.80 -1.77
C CYS A 111 -3.38 -5.21 -3.25
N GLU A 112 -2.73 -4.41 -4.12
CA GLU A 112 -2.57 -4.74 -5.55
C GLU A 112 -1.80 -6.04 -5.75
N GLN A 113 -0.72 -6.23 -4.99
CA GLN A 113 0.05 -7.47 -4.98
C GLN A 113 -0.80 -8.65 -4.53
N LEU A 114 -1.59 -8.51 -3.47
CA LEU A 114 -2.48 -9.56 -2.97
C LEU A 114 -3.52 -9.97 -4.03
N PHE A 115 -4.17 -9.03 -4.70
CA PHE A 115 -5.13 -9.35 -5.76
C PHE A 115 -4.46 -9.99 -6.99
N SER A 116 -3.27 -9.52 -7.36
CA SER A 116 -2.48 -10.11 -8.45
C SER A 116 -2.07 -11.54 -8.12
N SER A 117 -1.57 -11.79 -6.90
CA SER A 117 -1.28 -13.14 -6.40
C SER A 117 -2.53 -14.01 -6.32
N MET A 118 -3.67 -13.46 -5.91
CA MET A 118 -4.93 -14.21 -5.87
C MET A 118 -5.37 -14.67 -7.26
N LYS A 119 -5.25 -13.81 -8.28
CA LYS A 119 -5.52 -14.17 -9.67
C LYS A 119 -4.60 -15.30 -10.15
N PHE A 120 -3.34 -15.32 -9.72
CA PHE A 120 -2.40 -16.38 -10.06
C PHE A 120 -2.73 -17.71 -9.33
N VAL A 121 -3.04 -17.64 -8.03
CA VAL A 121 -3.32 -18.81 -7.18
C VAL A 121 -4.67 -19.45 -7.55
N LYS A 122 -5.72 -18.65 -7.76
CA LYS A 122 -7.03 -19.05 -8.27
C LYS A 122 -7.10 -18.83 -9.78
N ASN A 123 -6.46 -19.73 -10.52
CA ASN A 123 -6.60 -19.83 -11.98
C ASN A 123 -7.60 -20.93 -12.36
N GLU A 124 -7.88 -21.09 -13.67
CA GLU A 124 -8.89 -22.05 -14.16
C GLU A 124 -8.62 -23.50 -13.72
N TYR A 125 -7.34 -23.86 -13.53
CA TYR A 125 -6.90 -25.18 -13.09
C TYR A 125 -6.95 -25.38 -11.56
N ARG A 126 -7.14 -24.29 -10.79
CA ARG A 126 -7.15 -24.28 -9.31
C ARG A 126 -8.36 -23.56 -8.72
N SER A 127 -9.46 -23.52 -9.47
CA SER A 127 -10.70 -22.80 -9.12
C SER A 127 -11.41 -23.31 -7.86
N ARG A 128 -11.10 -24.52 -7.39
CA ARG A 128 -11.71 -25.17 -6.21
C ARG A 128 -10.90 -25.03 -4.90
N LEU A 129 -9.92 -24.13 -4.84
CA LEU A 129 -9.21 -23.84 -3.60
C LEU A 129 -10.17 -23.28 -2.55
N GLY A 130 -10.33 -24.02 -1.44
CA GLY A 130 -11.02 -23.54 -0.25
C GLY A 130 -10.29 -22.38 0.42
N ASP A 131 -11.02 -21.62 1.23
CA ASP A 131 -10.57 -20.30 1.70
C ASP A 131 -9.31 -20.38 2.58
N GLU A 132 -9.19 -21.36 3.49
CA GLU A 132 -7.99 -21.55 4.32
C GLU A 132 -6.72 -21.82 3.49
N ARG A 133 -6.86 -22.59 2.40
CA ARG A 133 -5.75 -22.93 1.50
C ARG A 133 -5.34 -21.73 0.67
N LEU A 134 -6.33 -20.97 0.20
CA LEU A 134 -6.09 -19.72 -0.52
C LEU A 134 -5.37 -18.70 0.36
N GLU A 135 -5.84 -18.49 1.58
CA GLU A 135 -5.23 -17.57 2.54
C GLU A 135 -3.76 -17.95 2.79
N SER A 136 -3.49 -19.24 3.04
CA SER A 136 -2.13 -19.74 3.24
C SER A 136 -1.22 -19.46 2.05
N CYS A 137 -1.69 -19.70 0.82
CA CYS A 137 -0.92 -19.41 -0.39
C CYS A 137 -0.68 -17.91 -0.59
N LEU A 138 -1.69 -17.07 -0.32
CA LEU A 138 -1.57 -15.61 -0.43
C LEU A 138 -0.56 -15.08 0.58
N ARG A 139 -0.64 -15.52 1.84
CA ARG A 139 0.27 -15.13 2.92
C ARG A 139 1.73 -15.39 2.55
N VAL A 140 2.04 -16.58 2.01
CA VAL A 140 3.39 -16.92 1.55
C VAL A 140 3.81 -16.08 0.35
N SER A 141 2.88 -15.80 -0.58
CA SER A 141 3.18 -15.07 -1.83
C SER A 141 3.44 -13.58 -1.61
N ILE A 142 2.79 -12.97 -0.62
CA ILE A 142 2.91 -11.52 -0.32
C ILE A 142 3.91 -11.22 0.79
N SER A 143 4.34 -12.22 1.57
CA SER A 143 5.28 -11.99 2.66
C SER A 143 6.69 -11.78 2.14
N SER A 144 7.37 -10.77 2.68
CA SER A 144 8.82 -10.57 2.55
C SER A 144 9.64 -11.38 3.57
N ILE A 145 9.00 -12.30 4.29
CA ILE A 145 9.67 -13.23 5.21
C ILE A 145 10.40 -14.28 4.36
N PRO A 146 11.73 -14.42 4.48
CA PRO A 146 12.46 -15.45 3.76
C PRO A 146 12.00 -16.83 4.25
N VAL A 147 11.74 -17.73 3.31
CA VAL A 147 11.40 -19.12 3.62
C VAL A 147 12.67 -19.81 4.10
N ASP A 148 12.65 -20.32 5.34
CA ASP A 148 13.71 -21.18 5.87
C ASP A 148 13.60 -22.58 5.24
N LEU A 149 14.22 -22.71 4.06
CA LEU A 149 14.20 -23.94 3.26
C LEU A 149 14.93 -25.08 3.98
N ASP A 150 16.01 -24.79 4.70
CA ASP A 150 16.81 -25.80 5.38
C ASP A 150 16.01 -26.46 6.50
N HIS A 151 15.33 -25.64 7.32
CA HIS A 151 14.43 -26.15 8.34
C HIS A 151 13.25 -26.94 7.74
N LEU A 152 12.64 -26.47 6.64
CA LEU A 152 11.56 -27.19 5.95
C LEU A 152 12.02 -28.55 5.39
N VAL A 153 13.20 -28.60 4.76
CA VAL A 153 13.78 -29.84 4.22
C VAL A 153 14.11 -30.81 5.36
N SER A 154 14.64 -30.33 6.48
CA SER A 154 14.93 -31.17 7.65
C SER A 154 13.69 -31.83 8.27
N LYS A 155 12.51 -31.20 8.14
CA LYS A 155 11.23 -31.74 8.62
C LYS A 155 10.46 -32.55 7.58
N LYS A 156 10.94 -32.61 6.33
CA LYS A 156 10.26 -33.37 5.28
C LYS A 156 10.50 -34.86 5.49
N GLN A 157 9.46 -35.58 5.90
CA GLN A 157 9.49 -37.03 6.01
C GLN A 157 9.29 -37.64 4.61
N SER A 158 10.38 -38.13 4.02
CA SER A 158 10.34 -38.83 2.73
C SER A 158 9.54 -40.12 2.87
N GLN A 159 8.36 -40.17 2.24
CA GLN A 159 7.65 -41.42 2.03
C GLN A 159 8.31 -42.12 0.84
N SER A 160 9.01 -43.23 1.11
CA SER A 160 9.49 -44.12 0.06
C SER A 160 8.28 -44.80 -0.59
N SER A 161 8.09 -44.59 -1.89
CA SER A 161 7.11 -45.33 -2.68
C SER A 161 7.46 -46.83 -2.65
N HIS A 162 6.43 -47.67 -2.52
CA HIS A 162 6.54 -49.12 -2.64
C HIS A 162 6.69 -49.58 -4.10
#